data_AF-A0A9D1R8D6-F1
#
_entry.id   AF-A0A9D1R8D6-F1
#
_cell.length_a   1.000
_cell.length_b   1.000
_cell.length_c   1.000
_cell.angle_alpha   90.00
_cell.angle_beta   90.00
_cell.angle_gamma   90.00
#
_symmetry.space_group_name_H-M   'P 1'
#
loop_
_entity.id
_entity.type
_entity.pdbx_description
1 polymer ?
#
loop_
_entity_poly.entity_id
_entity_poly.type
_entity_poly.pdbx_seq_one_letter_code
_entity_poly.pdbx_strand_id
1 'polypeptide(L)'
;MMKFVKGALLFFVFPAVMLGIGFFAGIKAVEFFYPGRVQQQTETPEFYPETIEEQQPLETDFDMDTQRADVMQESVPQDAGMEETSEEAYVSSGIQEAASSGETLCVDTEYVLEETDIINHTVVETSWKLPDKYVGMNREQFLAAMESYEAFPPLSEMERGFVGLEVLSFSRERVVVQMNYQYLQPGSCFYLAVQNNEVVVYLEDMETIYINTGIKLDSLPEALQLEIIQMMWVEDEESLYDFLETYSS
;
A
#
# COMPACT_ATOMS: atom_id res chain seq x y z
N MET A 1 -63.65 -10.73 15.09
CA MET A 1 -62.90 -11.95 15.46
C MET A 1 -61.82 -12.16 14.40
N MET A 2 -60.56 -11.84 14.72
CA MET A 2 -59.45 -11.74 13.78
C MET A 2 -58.86 -13.11 13.41
N LYS A 3 -58.67 -13.36 12.11
CA LYS A 3 -57.87 -14.47 11.55
C LYS A 3 -56.87 -13.91 10.53
N PHE A 4 -55.79 -13.27 11.00
CA PHE A 4 -54.76 -12.71 10.11
C PHE A 4 -53.32 -12.86 10.63
N VAL A 5 -53.04 -13.90 11.43
CA VAL A 5 -51.72 -14.07 12.07
C VAL A 5 -50.92 -15.29 11.58
N LYS A 6 -51.28 -15.88 10.43
CA LYS A 6 -50.56 -17.07 9.91
C LYS A 6 -49.60 -16.78 8.74
N GLY A 7 -49.64 -15.59 8.16
CA GLY A 7 -48.79 -15.22 7.01
C GLY A 7 -47.42 -14.64 7.39
N ALA A 8 -47.35 -13.83 8.45
CA ALA A 8 -46.12 -13.16 8.84
C ALA A 8 -45.07 -14.10 9.46
N LEU A 9 -45.49 -15.19 10.12
CA LEU A 9 -44.57 -16.13 10.76
C LEU A 9 -43.68 -16.88 9.75
N LEU A 10 -44.21 -17.20 8.57
CA LEU A 10 -43.44 -17.90 7.53
C LEU A 10 -42.24 -17.05 7.07
N PHE A 11 -42.43 -15.73 6.97
CA PHE A 11 -41.41 -14.81 6.48
C PHE A 11 -40.26 -14.59 7.46
N PHE A 12 -40.43 -14.92 8.74
CA PHE A 12 -39.36 -14.87 9.74
C PHE A 12 -38.76 -16.25 10.05
N VAL A 13 -39.57 -17.32 10.03
CA VAL A 13 -39.10 -18.67 10.33
C VAL A 13 -38.30 -19.25 9.17
N PHE A 14 -38.74 -19.04 7.92
CA PHE A 14 -38.04 -19.56 6.75
C PHE A 14 -36.61 -19.01 6.59
N PRO A 15 -36.34 -17.69 6.67
CA PRO A 15 -34.97 -17.19 6.60
C PRO A 15 -34.12 -17.63 7.80
N ALA A 16 -34.69 -17.72 9.01
CA ALA A 16 -33.95 -18.22 10.17
C ALA A 16 -33.53 -19.69 10.02
N VAL A 17 -34.41 -20.53 9.47
CA VAL A 17 -34.10 -21.94 9.19
C VAL A 17 -33.09 -22.06 8.04
N MET A 18 -33.24 -21.30 6.97
CA MET A 18 -32.28 -21.28 5.84
C MET A 18 -30.89 -20.78 6.27
N LEU A 19 -30.83 -19.78 7.14
CA LEU A 19 -29.59 -19.29 7.73
C LEU A 19 -28.92 -20.38 8.58
N GLY A 20 -29.69 -21.09 9.41
CA GLY A 20 -29.16 -22.20 10.20
C GLY A 20 -28.61 -23.35 9.35
N ILE A 21 -29.32 -23.72 8.27
CA ILE A 21 -28.87 -24.75 7.33
C ILE A 21 -27.61 -24.30 6.58
N GLY A 22 -27.57 -23.06 6.10
CA GLY A 22 -26.42 -22.49 5.39
C GLY A 22 -25.18 -22.41 6.27
N PHE A 23 -25.32 -21.98 7.53
CA PHE A 23 -24.22 -21.93 8.49
C PHE A 23 -23.66 -23.33 8.80
N PHE A 24 -24.53 -24.32 9.01
CA PHE A 24 -24.12 -25.70 9.25
C PHE A 24 -23.41 -26.31 8.04
N ALA A 25 -23.95 -26.10 6.83
CA ALA A 25 -23.32 -26.53 5.58
C ALA A 25 -21.98 -25.84 5.36
N GLY A 26 -21.86 -24.55 5.69
CA GLY A 26 -20.62 -23.79 5.63
C GLY A 26 -19.54 -24.35 6.55
N ILE A 27 -19.84 -24.63 7.82
CA ILE A 27 -18.89 -25.24 8.76
C ILE A 27 -18.43 -26.62 8.25
N LYS A 28 -19.34 -27.44 7.72
CA LYS A 28 -18.99 -28.74 7.14
C LYS A 28 -18.19 -28.62 5.84
N ALA A 29 -18.44 -27.59 5.04
CA ALA A 29 -17.65 -27.30 3.84
C ALA A 29 -16.23 -26.87 4.20
N VAL A 30 -16.01 -26.13 5.30
CA VAL A 30 -14.65 -25.80 5.78
C VAL A 30 -13.84 -27.08 6.04
N GLU A 31 -14.46 -28.10 6.61
CA GLU A 31 -13.83 -29.41 6.85
C GLU A 31 -13.49 -30.18 5.55
N PHE A 32 -14.27 -29.96 4.48
CA PHE A 32 -14.07 -30.58 3.15
C PHE A 32 -13.05 -29.83 2.28
N PHE A 33 -13.13 -28.49 2.24
CA PHE A 33 -12.27 -27.65 1.40
C PHE A 33 -10.91 -27.35 2.04
N TYR A 34 -10.80 -27.47 3.36
CA TYR A 34 -9.56 -27.22 4.12
C TYR A 34 -9.21 -28.38 5.07
N PRO A 35 -8.91 -29.58 4.56
CA PRO A 35 -8.51 -30.71 5.39
C PRO A 35 -7.16 -30.41 6.09
N GLY A 36 -7.15 -30.40 7.42
CA GLY A 36 -5.94 -30.27 8.25
C GLY A 36 -5.91 -29.15 9.30
N ARG A 37 -6.93 -28.28 9.39
CA ARG A 37 -6.94 -27.13 10.33
C ARG A 37 -7.39 -27.40 11.77
N VAL A 38 -7.83 -28.62 12.12
CA VAL A 38 -8.47 -28.91 13.43
C VAL A 38 -7.48 -29.17 14.58
N GLN A 39 -6.16 -29.05 14.38
CA GLN A 39 -5.18 -29.34 15.45
C GLN A 39 -4.50 -28.14 16.12
N GLN A 40 -4.78 -26.89 15.75
CA GLN A 40 -4.28 -25.72 16.51
C GLN A 40 -5.41 -25.03 17.28
N GLN A 41 -5.52 -25.45 18.54
CA GLN A 41 -6.29 -24.90 19.66
C GLN A 41 -6.23 -23.35 19.68
N THR A 42 -7.30 -22.61 19.96
CA THR A 42 -7.93 -22.52 21.29
C THR A 42 -6.90 -22.39 22.41
N GLU A 43 -6.04 -21.38 22.37
CA GLU A 43 -5.33 -20.90 23.56
C GLU A 43 -5.45 -19.37 23.65
N THR A 44 -5.97 -18.92 24.78
CA THR A 44 -6.05 -17.53 25.24
C THR A 44 -4.67 -16.88 25.16
N PRO A 45 -4.53 -15.61 24.73
CA PRO A 45 -3.22 -14.98 24.62
C PRO A 45 -2.69 -14.68 26.02
N GLU A 46 -1.89 -15.59 26.58
CA GLU A 46 -1.03 -15.29 27.72
C GLU A 46 0.22 -14.56 27.22
N PHE A 47 0.37 -13.35 27.75
CA PHE A 47 1.56 -12.52 27.67
C PHE A 47 2.73 -13.25 28.34
N TYR A 48 3.76 -13.59 27.57
CA TYR A 48 5.06 -14.01 28.09
C TYR A 48 6.18 -13.15 27.49
N PRO A 49 7.08 -12.60 28.32
CA PRO A 49 8.17 -11.74 27.87
C PRO A 49 9.27 -12.56 27.21
N GLU A 50 9.83 -12.03 26.12
CA GLU A 50 10.98 -12.60 25.40
C GLU A 50 12.20 -12.68 26.34
N THR A 51 12.62 -13.90 26.67
CA THR A 51 13.91 -14.16 27.32
C THR A 51 14.99 -14.19 26.25
N ILE A 52 15.90 -13.22 26.32
CA ILE A 52 17.15 -13.15 25.56
C ILE A 52 18.04 -14.33 26.02
N GLU A 53 18.30 -15.30 25.14
CA GLU A 53 19.38 -16.26 25.35
C GLU A 53 20.67 -15.73 24.74
N GLU A 54 21.63 -15.40 25.61
CA GLU A 54 23.04 -15.22 25.28
C GLU A 54 23.62 -16.50 24.67
N GLN A 55 24.30 -16.39 23.54
CA GLN A 55 25.32 -17.36 23.12
C GLN A 55 26.63 -16.65 22.82
N GLN A 56 27.63 -16.99 23.64
CA GLN A 56 29.04 -16.56 23.59
C GLN A 56 29.82 -17.21 22.43
N PRO A 57 30.96 -16.61 22.03
CA PRO A 57 31.64 -16.88 20.75
C PRO A 57 32.56 -18.11 20.80
N LEU A 58 32.73 -18.77 19.65
CA LEU A 58 33.72 -19.83 19.46
C LEU A 58 34.99 -19.25 18.81
N GLU A 59 36.07 -19.22 19.58
CA GLU A 59 37.42 -18.91 19.11
C GLU A 59 38.00 -20.05 18.27
N THR A 60 38.69 -19.72 17.17
CA THR A 60 39.85 -20.48 16.72
C THR A 60 40.87 -19.55 16.06
N ASP A 61 42.03 -19.50 16.70
CA ASP A 61 43.26 -18.82 16.30
C ASP A 61 43.78 -19.25 14.92
N PHE A 62 44.25 -18.28 14.11
CA PHE A 62 45.39 -18.50 13.22
C PHE A 62 46.11 -17.17 12.94
N ASP A 63 47.22 -16.94 13.65
CA ASP A 63 48.21 -15.91 13.36
C ASP A 63 49.03 -16.28 12.12
N MET A 64 49.21 -15.34 11.18
CA MET A 64 50.54 -15.08 10.60
C MET A 64 50.60 -13.70 9.93
N ASP A 65 51.22 -12.76 10.64
CA ASP A 65 51.81 -11.53 10.12
C ASP A 65 53.06 -11.86 9.29
N THR A 66 53.29 -11.17 8.16
CA THR A 66 54.62 -10.73 7.70
C THR A 66 54.49 -9.74 6.53
N GLN A 67 54.90 -8.50 6.83
CA GLN A 67 55.29 -7.39 5.97
C GLN A 67 56.14 -7.73 4.73
N ARG A 68 55.93 -7.02 3.60
CA ARG A 68 56.93 -6.09 3.03
C ARG A 68 56.49 -5.44 1.71
N ALA A 69 56.88 -4.17 1.56
CA ALA A 69 56.75 -3.31 0.41
C ALA A 69 57.89 -3.50 -0.62
N ASP A 70 57.58 -3.21 -1.90
CA ASP A 70 58.44 -2.71 -3.00
C ASP A 70 57.43 -2.26 -4.10
N VAL A 71 57.22 -1.02 -4.55
CA VAL A 71 58.04 0.13 -4.98
C VAL A 71 58.79 -0.08 -6.33
N MET A 72 58.53 0.86 -7.25
CA MET A 72 59.26 1.25 -8.49
C MET A 72 58.95 0.45 -9.80
N GLN A 73 58.82 1.03 -11.00
CA GLN A 73 58.83 2.42 -11.53
C GLN A 73 58.56 2.40 -13.06
N GLU A 74 58.02 3.50 -13.61
CA GLU A 74 58.22 4.07 -14.99
C GLU A 74 57.87 3.21 -16.23
N SER A 75 57.31 3.74 -17.33
CA SER A 75 57.57 5.00 -18.04
C SER A 75 56.50 5.29 -19.11
N VAL A 76 56.16 6.57 -19.31
CA VAL A 76 55.48 7.14 -20.49
C VAL A 76 56.51 7.89 -21.34
N PRO A 77 56.39 7.93 -22.68
CA PRO A 77 56.20 9.22 -23.39
C PRO A 77 55.11 9.14 -24.50
N GLN A 78 54.18 10.11 -24.63
CA GLN A 78 54.24 11.35 -25.49
C GLN A 78 54.26 11.03 -27.00
N ASP A 79 53.54 11.68 -27.93
CA ASP A 79 52.83 12.97 -28.02
C ASP A 79 52.10 13.02 -29.39
N ALA A 80 51.08 13.89 -29.54
CA ALA A 80 50.80 14.76 -30.71
C ALA A 80 49.30 14.98 -31.03
N GLY A 81 48.79 16.14 -30.57
CA GLY A 81 47.84 17.12 -31.18
C GLY A 81 46.55 16.69 -31.90
N MET A 82 45.51 17.51 -32.08
CA MET A 82 45.09 18.84 -31.64
C MET A 82 43.71 19.03 -32.30
N GLU A 83 42.70 19.49 -31.55
CA GLU A 83 41.79 20.61 -31.88
C GLU A 83 40.46 20.53 -31.11
N GLU A 84 40.19 21.60 -30.39
CA GLU A 84 38.95 21.89 -29.69
C GLU A 84 37.87 22.39 -30.67
N THR A 85 36.61 22.02 -30.42
CA THR A 85 35.49 22.96 -30.57
C THR A 85 34.41 22.57 -29.56
N SER A 86 34.11 23.50 -28.66
CA SER A 86 33.03 23.51 -27.68
C SER A 86 31.65 23.56 -28.33
N GLU A 87 30.67 22.86 -27.76
CA GLU A 87 29.35 23.36 -27.38
C GLU A 87 28.50 22.24 -26.73
N GLU A 88 27.50 22.65 -25.97
CA GLU A 88 27.03 22.05 -24.72
C GLU A 88 25.97 20.93 -24.82
N ALA A 89 25.91 20.13 -23.75
CA ALA A 89 24.73 19.49 -23.17
C ALA A 89 23.88 18.54 -24.03
N TYR A 90 24.04 17.23 -23.78
CA TYR A 90 23.02 16.35 -23.19
C TYR A 90 23.76 15.18 -22.54
N VAL A 91 23.89 15.19 -21.20
CA VAL A 91 24.33 14.00 -20.46
C VAL A 91 23.14 13.04 -20.43
N SER A 92 22.97 12.29 -21.52
CA SER A 92 22.40 10.95 -21.43
C SER A 92 23.46 10.14 -20.70
N SER A 93 23.44 10.18 -19.36
CA SER A 93 24.31 9.32 -18.55
C SER A 93 23.92 7.91 -18.90
N GLY A 94 24.82 7.26 -19.63
CA GLY A 94 24.60 5.96 -20.22
C GLY A 94 23.95 5.02 -19.21
N ILE A 95 22.82 4.46 -19.62
CA ILE A 95 22.57 3.07 -19.31
C ILE A 95 23.72 2.34 -19.99
N GLN A 96 24.83 2.23 -19.25
CA GLN A 96 25.91 1.33 -19.59
C GLN A 96 25.27 -0.04 -19.46
N GLU A 97 24.82 -0.57 -20.60
CA GLU A 97 24.54 -1.99 -20.78
C GLU A 97 25.86 -2.74 -20.55
N ALA A 98 26.22 -2.87 -19.28
CA ALA A 98 27.18 -3.85 -18.84
C ALA A 98 26.51 -5.20 -19.09
N ALA A 99 26.99 -5.84 -20.14
CA ALA A 99 26.63 -7.18 -20.56
C ALA A 99 26.31 -8.07 -19.36
N SER A 100 25.14 -8.70 -19.42
CA SER A 100 24.75 -9.92 -18.72
C SER A 100 25.97 -10.74 -18.26
N SER A 101 26.50 -10.41 -17.09
CA SER A 101 27.05 -11.44 -16.22
C SER A 101 25.84 -12.32 -15.88
N GLY A 102 26.03 -13.64 -15.81
CA GLY A 102 24.96 -14.60 -15.49
C GLY A 102 24.45 -14.49 -14.05
N GLU A 103 24.29 -13.26 -13.55
CA GLU A 103 23.77 -12.93 -12.26
C GLU A 103 22.29 -13.28 -12.22
N THR A 104 22.01 -14.22 -11.33
CA THR A 104 20.67 -14.67 -11.01
C THR A 104 20.39 -14.26 -9.59
N LEU A 105 19.13 -13.90 -9.33
CA LEU A 105 18.70 -13.54 -7.99
C LEU A 105 18.81 -14.75 -7.05
N CYS A 106 19.17 -14.52 -5.80
CA CYS A 106 19.38 -15.55 -4.80
C CYS A 106 18.47 -15.30 -3.59
N VAL A 107 18.40 -16.27 -2.68
CA VAL A 107 17.63 -16.13 -1.42
C VAL A 107 18.14 -15.00 -0.53
N ASP A 108 19.43 -14.65 -0.66
CA ASP A 108 20.09 -13.58 0.09
C ASP A 108 19.99 -12.21 -0.59
N THR A 109 19.37 -12.15 -1.78
CA THR A 109 19.18 -10.87 -2.47
C THR A 109 18.24 -9.98 -1.67
N GLU A 110 18.66 -8.76 -1.42
CA GLU A 110 17.83 -7.73 -0.82
C GLU A 110 16.77 -7.27 -1.83
N TYR A 111 15.50 -7.38 -1.47
CA TYR A 111 14.38 -6.90 -2.28
C TYR A 111 13.83 -5.62 -1.67
N VAL A 112 14.06 -4.51 -2.36
CA VAL A 112 13.63 -3.18 -1.93
C VAL A 112 12.42 -2.77 -2.77
N LEU A 113 11.33 -2.47 -2.08
CA LEU A 113 10.11 -1.93 -2.66
C LEU A 113 10.00 -0.45 -2.34
N GLU A 114 9.97 0.39 -3.36
CA GLU A 114 9.69 1.82 -3.24
C GLU A 114 8.24 2.08 -3.64
N GLU A 115 7.39 2.42 -2.68
CA GLU A 115 6.01 2.83 -2.95
C GLU A 115 5.96 4.35 -3.11
N THR A 116 5.63 4.82 -4.32
CA THR A 116 5.60 6.25 -4.67
C THR A 116 4.16 6.70 -4.87
N ASP A 117 3.74 7.70 -4.12
CA ASP A 117 2.52 8.47 -4.38
C ASP A 117 2.83 9.54 -5.46
N ILE A 118 2.22 9.40 -6.63
CA ILE A 118 2.45 10.32 -7.76
C ILE A 118 1.83 11.71 -7.55
N ILE A 119 0.85 11.85 -6.66
CA ILE A 119 0.14 13.10 -6.39
C ILE A 119 0.86 13.87 -5.30
N ASN A 120 1.15 13.22 -4.17
CA ASN A 120 1.78 13.86 -3.02
C ASN A 120 3.32 13.84 -3.09
N HIS A 121 3.90 13.23 -4.13
CA HIS A 121 5.35 13.03 -4.29
C HIS A 121 6.01 12.41 -3.04
N THR A 122 5.26 11.57 -2.32
CA THR A 122 5.73 10.88 -1.12
C THR A 122 6.25 9.51 -1.51
N VAL A 123 7.39 9.11 -0.96
CA VAL A 123 8.02 7.81 -1.23
C VAL A 123 8.24 7.07 0.08
N VAL A 124 7.86 5.80 0.10
CA VAL A 124 8.09 4.88 1.21
C VAL A 124 8.93 3.71 0.72
N GLU A 125 10.15 3.60 1.24
CA GLU A 125 11.04 2.47 0.98
C GLU A 125 10.82 1.38 2.03
N THR A 126 10.59 0.14 1.59
CA THR A 126 10.53 -1.03 2.48
C THR A 126 11.43 -2.14 1.94
N SER A 127 12.33 -2.64 2.78
CA SER A 127 13.21 -3.76 2.45
C SER A 127 12.60 -5.08 2.95
N TRP A 128 12.59 -6.08 2.07
CA TRP A 128 12.04 -7.42 2.30
C TRP A 128 13.03 -8.49 1.83
N LYS A 129 12.76 -9.74 2.23
CA LYS A 129 13.40 -10.90 1.61
C LYS A 129 12.88 -11.08 0.19
N LEU A 130 13.76 -11.43 -0.74
CA LEU A 130 13.36 -11.74 -2.10
C LEU A 130 12.29 -12.85 -2.11
N PRO A 131 11.13 -12.62 -2.73
CA PRO A 131 10.12 -13.65 -2.90
C PRO A 131 10.65 -14.87 -3.66
N ASP A 132 10.34 -16.07 -3.17
CA ASP A 132 10.84 -17.35 -3.71
C ASP A 132 10.65 -17.50 -5.22
N LYS A 133 9.56 -16.93 -5.76
CA LYS A 133 9.23 -16.98 -7.18
C LYS A 133 10.24 -16.27 -8.08
N TYR A 134 11.06 -15.38 -7.54
CA TYR A 134 12.08 -14.64 -8.28
C TYR A 134 13.49 -15.22 -8.12
N VAL A 135 13.68 -16.16 -7.20
CA VAL A 135 14.98 -16.82 -6.98
C VAL A 135 15.39 -17.59 -8.23
N GLY A 136 16.63 -17.40 -8.65
CA GLY A 136 17.21 -18.00 -9.86
C GLY A 136 16.86 -17.27 -11.14
N MET A 137 16.02 -16.23 -11.11
CA MET A 137 15.72 -15.44 -12.30
C MET A 137 16.92 -14.58 -12.68
N ASN A 138 17.20 -14.53 -13.98
CA ASN A 138 18.08 -13.51 -14.55
C ASN A 138 17.30 -12.19 -14.74
N ARG A 139 18.02 -11.16 -15.20
CA ARG A 139 17.44 -9.83 -15.41
C ARG A 139 16.24 -9.87 -16.35
N GLU A 140 16.34 -10.57 -17.48
CA GLU A 140 15.29 -10.62 -18.49
C GLU A 140 14.02 -11.30 -17.97
N GLN A 141 14.18 -12.43 -17.27
CA GLN A 141 13.08 -13.17 -16.65
C GLN A 141 12.40 -12.34 -15.55
N PHE A 142 13.20 -11.65 -14.73
CA PHE A 142 12.67 -10.80 -13.68
C PHE A 142 11.86 -9.64 -14.27
N LEU A 143 12.38 -8.95 -15.29
CA LEU A 143 11.64 -7.89 -15.98
C LEU A 143 10.34 -8.40 -16.61
N ALA A 144 10.37 -9.56 -17.28
CA ALA A 144 9.16 -10.15 -17.86
C ALA A 144 8.12 -10.49 -16.78
N ALA A 145 8.56 -10.91 -15.59
CA ALA A 145 7.68 -11.15 -14.45
C ALA A 145 7.09 -9.85 -13.89
N MET A 146 7.86 -8.76 -13.90
CA MET A 146 7.39 -7.42 -13.53
C MET A 146 6.37 -6.86 -14.52
N GLU A 147 6.62 -7.00 -15.83
CA GLU A 147 5.66 -6.63 -16.88
C GLU A 147 4.35 -7.42 -16.76
N SER A 148 4.45 -8.72 -16.44
CA SER A 148 3.26 -9.56 -16.21
C SER A 148 2.47 -9.10 -14.98
N TYR A 149 3.16 -8.63 -13.94
CA TYR A 149 2.52 -8.09 -12.74
C TYR A 149 1.80 -6.78 -13.04
N GLU A 150 2.43 -5.88 -13.80
CA GLU A 150 1.83 -4.61 -14.22
C GLU A 150 0.61 -4.82 -15.13
N ALA A 151 0.66 -5.82 -16.02
CA ALA A 151 -0.46 -6.16 -16.90
C ALA A 151 -1.64 -6.80 -16.14
N PHE A 152 -1.37 -7.50 -15.03
CA PHE A 152 -2.37 -8.23 -14.24
C PHE A 152 -2.15 -8.00 -12.73
N PRO A 153 -2.38 -6.76 -12.24
CA PRO A 153 -2.16 -6.43 -10.85
C PRO A 153 -3.18 -7.15 -9.95
N PRO A 154 -2.78 -7.58 -8.73
CA PRO A 154 -3.73 -8.15 -7.79
C PRO A 154 -4.72 -7.09 -7.28
N LEU A 155 -5.90 -7.53 -6.84
CA LEU A 155 -6.98 -6.63 -6.40
C LEU A 155 -6.52 -5.66 -5.31
N SER A 156 -5.67 -6.10 -4.39
CA SER A 156 -5.11 -5.25 -3.33
C SER A 156 -4.36 -4.03 -3.86
N GLU A 157 -3.68 -4.16 -5.00
CA GLU A 157 -2.96 -3.04 -5.65
C GLU A 157 -3.93 -2.13 -6.38
N MET A 158 -4.94 -2.70 -7.04
CA MET A 158 -5.98 -1.95 -7.72
C MET A 158 -6.79 -1.08 -6.74
N GLU A 159 -7.14 -1.63 -5.58
CA GLU A 159 -7.85 -0.90 -4.51
C GLU A 159 -7.03 0.26 -3.93
N ARG A 160 -5.69 0.15 -3.96
CA ARG A 160 -4.76 1.21 -3.55
C ARG A 160 -4.50 2.26 -4.64
N GLY A 161 -5.02 2.07 -5.85
CA GLY A 161 -4.80 2.98 -6.98
C GLY A 161 -3.48 2.76 -7.71
N PHE A 162 -3.03 1.51 -7.84
CA PHE A 162 -1.83 1.16 -8.61
C PHE A 162 -1.90 1.68 -10.06
N VAL A 163 -0.86 2.40 -10.48
CA VAL A 163 -0.72 2.99 -11.82
C VAL A 163 0.23 2.17 -12.68
N GLY A 164 1.33 1.73 -12.09
CA GLY A 164 2.39 1.01 -12.79
C GLY A 164 3.60 0.77 -11.90
N LEU A 165 4.61 0.11 -12.44
CA LEU A 165 5.85 -0.17 -11.73
C LEU A 165 7.06 0.03 -12.63
N GLU A 166 8.22 0.22 -12.01
CA GLU A 166 9.50 0.30 -12.70
C GLU A 166 10.58 -0.44 -11.91
N VAL A 167 11.53 -1.06 -12.60
CA VAL A 167 12.70 -1.68 -11.97
C VAL A 167 13.87 -0.71 -12.04
N LEU A 168 14.18 -0.06 -10.92
CA LEU A 168 15.23 0.95 -10.84
C LEU A 168 16.62 0.34 -10.82
N SER A 169 16.79 -0.81 -10.15
CA SER A 169 18.06 -1.52 -10.12
C SER A 169 17.88 -3.02 -10.05
N PHE A 170 18.82 -3.74 -10.68
CA PHE A 170 18.87 -5.19 -10.68
C PHE A 170 20.31 -5.63 -10.46
N SER A 171 20.55 -6.37 -9.38
CA SER A 171 21.82 -7.03 -9.09
C SER A 171 21.58 -8.28 -8.25
N ARG A 172 22.59 -9.15 -8.14
CA ARG A 172 22.52 -10.31 -7.25
C ARG A 172 22.38 -9.94 -5.77
N GLU A 173 22.91 -8.80 -5.36
CA GLU A 173 22.91 -8.37 -3.95
C GLU A 173 21.65 -7.57 -3.59
N ARG A 174 21.17 -6.73 -4.51
CA ARG A 174 20.04 -5.83 -4.30
C ARG A 174 19.22 -5.65 -5.57
N VAL A 175 17.90 -5.72 -5.44
CA VAL A 175 16.93 -5.37 -6.48
C VAL A 175 16.00 -4.31 -5.92
N VAL A 176 15.78 -3.24 -6.69
CA VAL A 176 14.87 -2.16 -6.33
C VAL A 176 13.74 -2.10 -7.34
N VAL A 177 12.51 -2.25 -6.86
CA VAL A 177 11.27 -2.11 -7.63
C VAL A 177 10.50 -0.93 -7.09
N GLN A 178 10.18 0.02 -7.96
CA GLN A 178 9.31 1.14 -7.66
C GLN A 178 7.88 0.81 -8.09
N MET A 179 6.93 0.94 -7.18
CA MET A 179 5.50 0.84 -7.43
C MET A 179 4.90 2.24 -7.35
N ASN A 180 4.26 2.68 -8.44
CA ASN A 180 3.64 3.99 -8.53
C ASN A 180 2.14 3.87 -8.25
N TYR A 181 1.67 4.62 -7.25
CA TYR A 181 0.28 4.68 -6.84
C TYR A 181 -0.28 6.07 -7.04
N GLN A 182 -1.52 6.12 -7.51
CA GLN A 182 -2.38 7.28 -7.42
C GLN A 182 -3.36 7.02 -6.29
N TYR A 183 -2.96 7.35 -5.06
CA TYR A 183 -3.87 7.31 -3.94
C TYR A 183 -4.96 8.35 -4.18
N LEU A 184 -6.16 7.87 -4.49
CA LEU A 184 -7.36 8.65 -4.29
C LEU A 184 -7.50 8.74 -2.78
N GLN A 185 -6.95 9.79 -2.18
CA GLN A 185 -7.43 10.18 -0.86
C GLN A 185 -8.95 10.27 -1.00
N PRO A 186 -9.73 9.54 -0.20
CA PRO A 186 -11.14 9.84 -0.11
C PRO A 186 -11.17 11.29 0.38
N GLY A 187 -11.42 12.22 -0.55
CA GLY A 187 -11.86 13.54 -0.17
C GLY A 187 -13.08 13.25 0.67
N SER A 188 -12.95 13.45 1.99
CA SER A 188 -14.07 13.33 2.91
C SER A 188 -14.92 14.55 2.61
N CYS A 189 -15.64 14.49 1.50
CA CYS A 189 -16.51 15.55 1.09
C CYS A 189 -17.82 15.37 1.84
N PHE A 190 -18.39 16.50 2.21
CA PHE A 190 -19.55 16.54 3.06
C PHE A 190 -20.68 17.25 2.35
N TYR A 191 -21.91 16.88 2.70
CA TYR A 191 -23.10 17.57 2.24
C TYR A 191 -23.83 18.18 3.42
N LEU A 192 -24.04 19.49 3.38
CA LEU A 192 -24.89 20.17 4.35
C LEU A 192 -26.32 20.18 3.83
N ALA A 193 -27.22 19.57 4.60
CA ALA A 193 -28.64 19.56 4.32
C ALA A 193 -29.43 20.05 5.53
N VAL A 194 -30.71 20.32 5.31
CA VAL A 194 -31.61 20.81 6.35
C VAL A 194 -32.49 19.67 6.86
N GLN A 195 -32.50 19.46 8.17
CA GLN A 195 -33.44 18.57 8.84
C GLN A 195 -34.04 19.27 10.06
N ASN A 196 -35.36 19.31 10.18
CA ASN A 196 -36.06 19.96 11.30
C ASN A 196 -35.64 21.42 11.57
N ASN A 197 -35.33 22.19 10.51
CA ASN A 197 -34.83 23.57 10.58
C ASN A 197 -33.41 23.71 11.16
N GLU A 198 -32.66 22.62 11.23
CA GLU A 198 -31.26 22.57 11.65
C GLU A 198 -30.39 22.05 10.50
N VAL A 199 -29.16 22.55 10.45
CA VAL A 199 -28.17 22.11 9.49
C VAL A 199 -27.57 20.79 9.97
N VAL A 200 -27.59 19.77 9.10
CA VAL A 200 -27.05 18.45 9.35
C VAL A 200 -26.02 18.13 8.28
N VAL A 201 -24.89 17.58 8.69
CA VAL A 201 -23.80 17.21 7.79
C VAL A 201 -23.92 15.71 7.48
N TYR A 202 -23.93 15.39 6.19
CA TYR A 202 -23.90 14.02 5.66
C TYR A 202 -22.53 13.69 5.10
N LEU A 203 -22.18 12.41 5.11
CA LEU A 203 -21.02 11.87 4.40
C LEU A 203 -21.26 11.87 2.87
N GLU A 204 -20.25 11.46 2.11
CA GLU A 204 -20.28 11.36 0.64
C GLU A 204 -21.45 10.53 0.10
N ASP A 205 -21.97 9.58 0.89
CA ASP A 205 -23.07 8.70 0.53
C ASP A 205 -24.45 9.40 0.57
N MET A 206 -24.55 10.62 1.11
CA MET A 206 -25.79 11.37 1.36
C MET A 206 -26.84 10.61 2.20
N GLU A 207 -26.45 9.51 2.83
CA GLU A 207 -27.32 8.64 3.63
C GLU A 207 -26.89 8.66 5.10
N THR A 208 -25.58 8.62 5.34
CA THR A 208 -25.00 8.59 6.67
C THR A 208 -24.78 10.00 7.20
N ILE A 209 -25.39 10.30 8.35
CA ILE A 209 -25.16 11.56 9.06
C ILE A 209 -23.77 11.52 9.69
N TYR A 210 -22.93 12.51 9.34
CA TYR A 210 -21.64 12.74 9.97
C TYR A 210 -21.81 13.41 11.33
N ILE A 211 -22.44 14.59 11.36
CA ILE A 211 -22.68 15.36 12.59
C ILE A 211 -23.96 16.18 12.50
N ASN A 212 -24.67 16.27 13.63
CA ASN A 212 -25.75 17.23 13.82
C ASN A 212 -25.16 18.52 14.38
N THR A 213 -25.22 19.61 13.60
CA THR A 213 -24.53 20.86 13.97
C THR A 213 -25.29 21.66 15.03
N GLY A 214 -26.60 21.47 15.15
CA GLY A 214 -27.47 22.29 15.99
C GLY A 214 -27.64 23.74 15.52
N ILE A 215 -27.02 24.11 14.39
CA ILE A 215 -27.12 25.44 13.80
C ILE A 215 -28.49 25.56 13.13
N LYS A 216 -29.25 26.59 13.48
CA LYS A 216 -30.56 26.84 12.86
C LYS A 216 -30.37 27.41 11.46
N LEU A 217 -31.18 26.94 10.51
CA LEU A 217 -31.14 27.49 9.15
C LEU A 217 -31.47 28.98 9.14
N ASP A 218 -32.45 29.39 9.94
CA ASP A 218 -32.92 30.79 10.01
C ASP A 218 -31.87 31.78 10.52
N SER A 219 -30.84 31.32 11.25
CA SER A 219 -29.75 32.19 11.72
C SER A 219 -28.68 32.45 10.65
N LEU A 220 -28.70 31.70 9.56
CA LEU A 220 -27.74 31.85 8.48
C LEU A 220 -28.18 32.92 7.47
N PRO A 221 -27.26 33.56 6.74
CA PRO A 221 -27.59 34.45 5.61
C PRO A 221 -28.47 33.75 4.57
N GLU A 222 -29.46 34.47 4.00
CA GLU A 222 -30.42 33.91 3.01
C GLU A 222 -29.75 33.20 1.83
N ALA A 223 -28.59 33.68 1.38
CA ALA A 223 -27.81 33.04 0.33
C ALA A 223 -27.37 31.61 0.73
N LEU A 224 -26.80 31.45 1.92
CA LEU A 224 -26.36 30.15 2.44
C LEU A 224 -27.56 29.25 2.75
N GLN A 225 -28.68 29.80 3.20
CA GLN A 225 -29.89 29.01 3.40
C GLN A 225 -30.31 28.30 2.10
N LEU A 226 -30.32 29.02 0.99
CA LEU A 226 -30.68 28.45 -0.32
C LEU A 226 -29.70 27.38 -0.78
N GLU A 227 -28.41 27.58 -0.55
CA GLU A 227 -27.37 26.61 -0.92
C GLU A 227 -27.48 25.34 -0.07
N ILE A 228 -27.71 25.44 1.24
CA ILE A 228 -27.89 24.28 2.13
C ILE A 228 -29.21 23.54 1.81
N ILE A 229 -30.27 24.25 1.45
CA ILE A 229 -31.51 23.64 0.94
C ILE A 229 -31.25 22.82 -0.34
N GLN A 230 -30.27 23.21 -1.15
CA GLN A 230 -29.84 22.50 -2.36
C GLN A 230 -28.80 21.41 -2.09
N MET A 231 -28.56 21.03 -0.84
CA MET A 231 -27.48 20.12 -0.43
C MET A 231 -26.11 20.67 -0.82
N MET A 232 -25.70 21.73 -0.13
CA MET A 232 -24.40 22.35 -0.31
C MET A 232 -23.28 21.32 -0.11
N TRP A 233 -22.39 21.23 -1.09
CA TRP A 233 -21.21 20.39 -1.05
C TRP A 233 -20.03 21.14 -0.41
N VAL A 234 -19.24 20.43 0.39
CA VAL A 234 -18.01 20.91 1.01
C VAL A 234 -16.88 19.92 0.72
N GLU A 235 -15.72 20.44 0.31
CA GLU A 235 -14.65 19.64 -0.28
C GLU A 235 -14.00 18.67 0.71
N ASP A 236 -13.76 19.13 1.94
CA ASP A 236 -12.98 18.44 2.95
C ASP A 236 -13.38 18.83 4.39
N GLU A 237 -12.76 18.18 5.38
CA GLU A 237 -13.09 18.36 6.80
C GLU A 237 -12.62 19.71 7.37
N GLU A 238 -11.51 20.27 6.90
CA GLU A 238 -11.02 21.59 7.32
C GLU A 238 -12.02 22.68 6.90
N SER A 239 -12.41 22.67 5.63
CA SER A 239 -13.44 23.58 5.08
C SER A 239 -14.78 23.46 5.82
N LEU A 240 -15.16 22.25 6.24
CA LEU A 240 -16.36 22.02 7.03
C LEU A 240 -16.26 22.67 8.41
N TYR A 241 -15.16 22.44 9.15
CA TYR A 241 -15.01 23.03 10.48
C TYR A 241 -14.91 24.54 10.44
N ASP A 242 -14.20 25.12 9.47
CA ASP A 242 -14.14 26.57 9.27
C ASP A 242 -15.54 27.19 9.10
N PHE A 243 -16.40 26.51 8.33
CA PHE A 243 -17.80 26.88 8.19
C PHE A 243 -18.55 26.78 9.53
N LEU A 244 -18.41 25.66 10.25
CA LEU A 244 -19.10 25.45 11.52
C LEU A 244 -18.64 26.42 12.62
N GLU A 245 -17.36 26.75 12.70
CA GLU A 245 -16.84 27.74 13.66
C GLU A 245 -17.43 29.12 13.41
N THR A 246 -17.58 29.51 12.14
CA THR A 246 -18.15 30.81 11.74
C THR A 246 -19.59 30.98 12.20
N TYR A 247 -20.37 29.90 12.25
CA TYR A 247 -21.83 29.94 12.49
C TYR A 247 -22.30 29.23 13.77
N SER A 248 -21.40 28.66 14.57
CA SER A 248 -21.72 28.01 15.87
C SER A 248 -21.68 28.95 17.08
N SER A 249 -21.48 30.26 16.88
CA SER A 249 -21.43 31.29 17.94
C SER A 249 -22.81 31.69 18.49
#